data_AF-A0A836KQD9-F1
#
_entry.id   AF-A0A836KQD9-F1
#
_cell.length_a   1.000
_cell.length_b   1.000
_cell.length_c   1.000
_cell.angle_alpha   90.00
_cell.angle_beta   90.00
_cell.angle_gamma   90.00
#
_symmetry.space_group_name_H-M   'P 1'
#
loop_
_entity.id
_entity.type
_entity.pdbx_description
1 polymer ?
#
loop_
_entity_poly.entity_id
_entity_poly.type
_entity_poly.pdbx_seq_one_letter_code
_entity_poly.pdbx_strand_id
1 'polypeptide(L)'
;MALGKRPSPLSGNKDQPSHQQQDQPRAEETRWPKHEGNRVPLDREKEVSEPPQRMDADTLSTSSERHSKRGAMEHRQRMKWATSSVWLSGILSGRSYAPQPNGVDEAVLSESAKEELLKERTYTIPRGYKYYKDNLPPVLNPVPENGFRTALVMHIVFFGIAFVFTLAAACPIPWFRGRDIDVRGVNYHGRQFTLWKATGGNYPVMLVRDMKNCPLEKQFYQSIAACIIVGCVLSLVSLLIAAARLFGRSSYGWILLFSFLAFAWTLCGNAMSISMYYLSRCDAPRFSDSSRLDAGFALSLLAWVLQLGGFLAVTLVTKVNIGPVLKELRVMDTYYMALLCVSLLFLCVANATTVWKRRFNTPEVDVVRVTYWHTELLMPNGTNLYYGRHHYRCDAFNSRMKASISFLILSSITLFLAIVLAIPAFISRGYRIASLVFSIVTLVFLVVSWVIAVVVRYGNSCMGAVDGTKYKDYPGVPSGILNGLTSFPGYGVQEGLILSIVAWVTVLGATVLNFSVPWPTKT
;
A
#
# COMPACT_ATOMS: atom_id res chain seq x y z
N MET A 1 -28.07 -5.45 62.10
CA MET A 1 -28.93 -6.63 62.37
C MET A 1 -28.44 -7.79 61.49
N ALA A 2 -28.77 -9.04 61.82
CA ALA A 2 -28.13 -10.24 61.26
C ALA A 2 -29.11 -11.43 61.08
N LEU A 3 -28.59 -12.53 60.49
CA LEU A 3 -29.26 -13.81 60.16
C LEU A 3 -30.25 -13.75 58.98
N GLY A 4 -30.49 -14.82 58.21
CA GLY A 4 -29.93 -16.19 58.18
C GLY A 4 -29.77 -16.70 56.73
N LYS A 5 -28.80 -17.55 56.37
CA LYS A 5 -28.70 -19.04 56.49
C LYS A 5 -29.46 -19.85 55.39
N ARG A 6 -28.71 -20.83 54.84
CA ARG A 6 -28.97 -21.88 53.81
C ARG A 6 -29.99 -22.97 54.27
N PRO A 7 -30.50 -23.94 53.44
CA PRO A 7 -29.79 -24.68 52.38
C PRO A 7 -30.56 -25.20 51.11
N SER A 8 -29.83 -26.00 50.30
CA SER A 8 -30.18 -26.78 49.09
C SER A 8 -30.66 -28.22 49.45
N PRO A 9 -30.57 -29.32 48.63
CA PRO A 9 -30.25 -29.54 47.20
C PRO A 9 -31.11 -30.66 46.48
N LEU A 10 -30.64 -31.16 45.31
CA LEU A 10 -31.00 -32.44 44.62
C LEU A 10 -32.43 -32.54 44.02
N SER A 11 -32.73 -33.35 43.00
CA SER A 11 -31.95 -34.25 42.10
C SER A 11 -32.56 -34.16 40.67
N GLY A 12 -32.09 -34.76 39.56
CA GLY A 12 -31.06 -35.77 39.28
C GLY A 12 -31.04 -36.07 37.76
N ASN A 13 -31.06 -37.33 37.30
CA ASN A 13 -29.88 -38.19 37.09
C ASN A 13 -30.24 -39.32 36.07
N LYS A 14 -29.24 -40.05 35.51
CA LYS A 14 -29.33 -41.30 34.68
C LYS A 14 -29.92 -41.18 33.25
N ASP A 15 -29.63 -42.05 32.27
CA ASP A 15 -28.46 -42.94 32.04
C ASP A 15 -28.37 -43.36 30.54
N GLN A 16 -27.29 -42.94 29.86
CA GLN A 16 -26.45 -43.72 28.91
C GLN A 16 -27.12 -44.45 27.68
N PRO A 17 -26.50 -45.43 26.94
CA PRO A 17 -26.37 -45.30 25.48
C PRO A 17 -26.93 -46.46 24.62
N SER A 18 -26.77 -46.38 23.28
CA SER A 18 -26.83 -47.54 22.37
C SER A 18 -25.83 -47.44 21.21
N HIS A 19 -25.30 -48.59 20.78
CA HIS A 19 -24.35 -48.76 19.67
C HIS A 19 -25.06 -49.19 18.38
N GLN A 20 -24.53 -48.76 17.22
CA GLN A 20 -24.24 -49.60 16.05
C GLN A 20 -23.37 -48.75 15.08
N GLN A 21 -22.16 -49.10 14.61
CA GLN A 21 -21.46 -50.37 14.31
C GLN A 21 -21.68 -50.89 12.88
N GLN A 22 -20.54 -51.20 12.23
CA GLN A 22 -20.39 -51.82 10.89
C GLN A 22 -20.76 -50.94 9.66
N ASP A 23 -20.15 -51.11 8.49
CA ASP A 23 -19.15 -52.14 8.09
C ASP A 23 -18.02 -51.58 7.20
N GLN A 24 -16.89 -52.30 7.15
CA GLN A 24 -15.81 -52.10 6.18
C GLN A 24 -15.12 -53.45 5.89
N PRO A 25 -15.00 -53.85 4.61
CA PRO A 25 -13.76 -54.50 4.19
C PRO A 25 -13.30 -54.17 2.76
N ARG A 26 -11.97 -54.22 2.58
CA ARG A 26 -11.16 -54.65 1.41
C ARG A 26 -11.56 -54.16 -0.01
N ALA A 27 -10.70 -53.47 -0.76
CA ALA A 27 -9.34 -53.83 -1.22
C ALA A 27 -9.31 -54.98 -2.24
N GLU A 28 -8.83 -54.68 -3.46
CA GLU A 28 -8.46 -55.64 -4.49
C GLU A 28 -7.19 -55.13 -5.21
N GLU A 29 -6.48 -56.03 -5.90
CA GLU A 29 -5.06 -55.89 -6.23
C GLU A 29 -4.78 -56.11 -7.73
N THR A 30 -3.55 -55.86 -8.18
CA THR A 30 -3.03 -56.10 -9.55
C THR A 30 -3.59 -55.16 -10.64
N ARG A 31 -3.00 -55.01 -11.83
CA ARG A 31 -1.86 -55.73 -12.45
C ARG A 31 -1.09 -54.81 -13.42
N TRP A 32 0.22 -54.98 -13.53
CA TRP A 32 1.02 -54.48 -14.68
C TRP A 32 0.94 -55.46 -15.85
N PRO A 33 1.06 -54.97 -17.10
CA PRO A 33 1.72 -55.72 -18.16
C PRO A 33 3.03 -55.04 -18.64
N LYS A 34 3.93 -55.88 -19.15
CA LYS A 34 5.13 -55.54 -19.95
C LYS A 34 4.96 -56.12 -21.37
N HIS A 35 6.01 -56.06 -22.19
CA HIS A 35 6.06 -56.48 -23.61
C HIS A 35 5.33 -55.48 -24.53
N GLU A 36 5.75 -55.21 -25.77
CA GLU A 36 7.01 -55.50 -26.49
C GLU A 36 7.23 -54.32 -27.48
N GLY A 37 8.39 -54.04 -28.06
CA GLY A 37 9.52 -54.90 -28.39
C GLY A 37 9.60 -55.07 -29.91
N ASN A 38 10.37 -54.21 -30.58
CA ASN A 38 10.76 -54.45 -31.98
C ASN A 38 12.09 -53.76 -32.31
N ARG A 39 12.88 -54.35 -33.21
CA ARG A 39 14.26 -53.90 -33.54
C ARG A 39 14.39 -53.48 -35.01
N VAL A 40 15.13 -52.39 -35.21
CA VAL A 40 16.26 -52.20 -36.16
C VAL A 40 16.48 -53.33 -37.17
N PRO A 41 16.59 -52.99 -38.47
CA PRO A 41 17.86 -53.23 -39.16
C PRO A 41 18.32 -52.12 -40.13
N LEU A 42 19.61 -51.74 -40.00
CA LEU A 42 20.58 -51.42 -41.09
C LEU A 42 20.27 -50.22 -42.04
N ASP A 43 21.21 -49.59 -42.76
CA ASP A 43 22.68 -49.73 -42.79
C ASP A 43 23.39 -48.45 -43.30
N ARG A 44 24.62 -48.17 -42.83
CA ARG A 44 25.78 -47.86 -43.69
C ARG A 44 27.10 -47.73 -42.91
N GLU A 45 28.10 -48.46 -43.36
CA GLU A 45 29.48 -48.44 -42.83
C GLU A 45 30.39 -47.41 -43.54
N LYS A 46 31.66 -47.41 -43.09
CA LYS A 46 32.91 -46.88 -43.70
C LYS A 46 33.22 -45.39 -43.44
N GLU A 47 34.48 -45.00 -43.19
CA GLU A 47 35.74 -45.79 -43.17
C GLU A 47 36.73 -45.28 -42.10
N VAL A 48 37.75 -46.08 -41.77
CA VAL A 48 38.78 -45.77 -40.76
C VAL A 48 40.17 -45.75 -41.40
N SER A 49 40.96 -44.71 -41.10
CA SER A 49 42.41 -44.67 -41.34
C SER A 49 43.08 -43.65 -40.42
N GLU A 50 44.16 -44.05 -39.74
CA GLU A 50 44.90 -43.26 -38.76
C GLU A 50 46.05 -42.40 -39.35
N PRO A 51 46.59 -41.42 -38.60
CA PRO A 51 47.60 -40.46 -39.08
C PRO A 51 49.05 -40.98 -38.88
N PRO A 52 50.09 -40.34 -39.44
CA PRO A 52 50.74 -39.25 -38.67
C PRO A 52 51.44 -38.14 -39.51
N GLN A 53 51.58 -36.93 -38.93
CA GLN A 53 52.86 -36.18 -38.99
C GLN A 53 52.94 -35.07 -37.93
N ARG A 54 54.16 -34.55 -37.72
CA ARG A 54 54.55 -33.54 -36.71
C ARG A 54 55.02 -32.25 -37.40
N MET A 55 55.22 -31.20 -36.60
CA MET A 55 55.72 -29.87 -36.97
C MET A 55 54.70 -29.02 -37.76
N ASP A 56 54.60 -27.70 -37.57
CA ASP A 56 55.39 -26.78 -36.72
C ASP A 56 54.54 -25.97 -35.73
N ALA A 57 55.22 -25.41 -34.72
CA ALA A 57 54.63 -24.49 -33.75
C ALA A 57 55.29 -23.11 -33.85
N ASP A 58 54.66 -22.17 -34.58
CA ASP A 58 54.80 -20.71 -34.35
C ASP A 58 53.83 -19.87 -35.22
N THR A 59 52.51 -19.95 -34.98
CA THR A 59 51.55 -18.99 -35.60
C THR A 59 50.21 -18.79 -34.87
N LEU A 60 49.95 -19.44 -33.73
CA LEU A 60 48.59 -19.55 -33.17
C LEU A 60 48.13 -18.40 -32.26
N SER A 61 48.98 -17.43 -31.94
CA SER A 61 48.71 -16.40 -30.91
C SER A 61 47.81 -15.25 -31.36
N THR A 62 47.80 -14.89 -32.64
CA THR A 62 47.16 -13.64 -33.13
C THR A 62 45.75 -13.82 -33.70
N SER A 63 45.33 -15.06 -34.02
CA SER A 63 43.96 -15.36 -34.49
C SER A 63 42.94 -15.40 -33.34
N SER A 64 43.32 -16.01 -32.22
CA SER A 64 42.48 -16.17 -31.02
C SER A 64 42.01 -14.82 -30.45
N GLU A 65 42.93 -13.86 -30.30
CA GLU A 65 42.61 -12.49 -29.87
C GLU A 65 41.54 -11.82 -30.76
N ARG A 66 41.64 -11.97 -32.08
CA ARG A 66 40.72 -11.31 -33.04
C ARG A 66 39.33 -11.94 -32.99
N HIS A 67 39.22 -13.26 -32.84
CA HIS A 67 37.92 -13.92 -32.64
C HIS A 67 37.30 -13.59 -31.27
N SER A 68 38.10 -13.58 -30.20
CA SER A 68 37.65 -13.17 -28.86
C SER A 68 37.08 -11.73 -28.86
N LYS A 69 37.82 -10.77 -29.40
CA LYS A 69 37.40 -9.36 -29.50
C LYS A 69 36.15 -9.18 -30.36
N ARG A 70 36.01 -9.93 -31.47
CA ARG A 70 34.81 -9.92 -32.33
C ARG A 70 33.57 -10.50 -31.63
N GLY A 71 33.72 -11.65 -30.96
CA GLY A 71 32.64 -12.29 -30.19
C GLY A 71 32.13 -11.40 -29.05
N ALA A 72 33.04 -10.77 -28.30
CA ALA A 72 32.68 -9.81 -27.25
C ALA A 72 31.92 -8.59 -27.79
N MET A 73 32.26 -8.11 -29.00
CA MET A 73 31.61 -6.96 -29.63
C MET A 73 30.19 -7.28 -30.11
N GLU A 74 29.98 -8.45 -30.74
CA GLU A 74 28.64 -8.94 -31.09
C GLU A 74 27.79 -9.20 -29.83
N HIS A 75 28.37 -9.78 -28.78
CA HIS A 75 27.64 -10.02 -27.52
C HIS A 75 27.19 -8.68 -26.89
N ARG A 76 28.03 -7.64 -26.93
CA ARG A 76 27.66 -6.26 -26.56
C ARG A 76 26.52 -5.69 -27.40
N GLN A 77 26.48 -5.97 -28.71
CA GLN A 77 25.38 -5.52 -29.58
C GLN A 77 24.08 -6.28 -29.28
N ARG A 78 24.12 -7.61 -29.13
CA ARG A 78 22.96 -8.43 -28.77
C ARG A 78 22.39 -8.03 -27.40
N MET A 79 23.25 -7.73 -26.41
CA MET A 79 22.81 -7.14 -25.14
C MET A 79 22.09 -5.80 -25.31
N LYS A 80 22.60 -4.87 -26.15
CA LYS A 80 21.90 -3.59 -26.41
C LYS A 80 20.49 -3.80 -26.96
N TRP A 81 20.30 -4.74 -27.90
CA TRP A 81 18.99 -5.07 -28.46
C TRP A 81 18.07 -5.83 -27.48
N ALA A 82 18.62 -6.61 -26.54
CA ALA A 82 17.84 -7.20 -25.45
C ALA A 82 17.35 -6.13 -24.44
N THR A 83 18.15 -5.09 -24.16
CA THR A 83 17.78 -4.04 -23.19
C THR A 83 16.67 -3.08 -23.63
N SER A 84 16.24 -3.11 -24.89
CA SER A 84 15.12 -2.27 -25.39
C SER A 84 13.75 -2.95 -25.36
N SER A 85 13.68 -4.29 -25.29
CA SER A 85 12.47 -5.05 -25.65
C SER A 85 11.74 -5.74 -24.49
N VAL A 86 12.33 -5.84 -23.30
CA VAL A 86 11.81 -6.66 -22.17
C VAL A 86 10.95 -5.85 -21.16
N TRP A 87 10.57 -4.62 -21.50
CA TRP A 87 10.04 -3.62 -20.55
C TRP A 87 8.73 -3.96 -19.82
N LEU A 88 7.85 -4.78 -20.41
CA LEU A 88 6.55 -5.15 -19.80
C LEU A 88 6.49 -6.60 -19.32
N SER A 89 7.13 -7.53 -20.03
CA SER A 89 7.09 -8.96 -19.69
C SER A 89 7.80 -9.26 -18.37
N GLY A 90 8.86 -8.53 -18.00
CA GLY A 90 9.60 -8.74 -16.76
C GLY A 90 8.78 -8.50 -15.49
N ILE A 91 7.80 -7.59 -15.53
CA ILE A 91 6.92 -7.27 -14.39
C ILE A 91 5.84 -8.35 -14.21
N LEU A 92 5.30 -8.88 -15.31
CA LEU A 92 4.20 -9.87 -15.29
C LEU A 92 4.67 -11.33 -15.21
N SER A 93 5.91 -11.64 -15.61
CA SER A 93 6.47 -13.00 -15.59
C SER A 93 7.53 -13.25 -14.51
N GLY A 94 7.86 -12.23 -13.72
CA GLY A 94 8.97 -12.27 -12.73
C GLY A 94 10.38 -12.36 -13.35
N ARG A 95 10.51 -12.48 -14.68
CA ARG A 95 11.80 -12.55 -15.37
C ARG A 95 12.41 -11.16 -15.57
N SER A 96 12.93 -10.59 -14.50
CA SER A 96 13.72 -9.36 -14.60
C SER A 96 15.06 -9.59 -15.30
N TYR A 97 15.35 -8.79 -16.32
CA TYR A 97 16.62 -8.82 -17.04
C TYR A 97 17.71 -8.12 -16.22
N ALA A 98 18.32 -8.86 -15.29
CA ALA A 98 19.71 -8.59 -14.94
C ALA A 98 20.57 -9.04 -16.14
N PRO A 99 21.38 -8.16 -16.75
CA PRO A 99 22.38 -8.60 -17.72
C PRO A 99 23.27 -9.63 -17.04
N GLN A 100 23.43 -10.82 -17.60
CA GLN A 100 24.44 -11.76 -17.11
C GLN A 100 25.81 -11.13 -17.39
N PRO A 101 26.64 -10.83 -16.37
CA PRO A 101 28.05 -10.60 -16.58
C PRO A 101 28.68 -11.90 -17.11
N ASN A 102 29.83 -11.81 -17.76
CA ASN A 102 30.60 -13.00 -18.14
C ASN A 102 30.92 -13.79 -16.85
N GLY A 103 30.32 -14.96 -16.71
CA GLY A 103 30.57 -15.84 -15.57
C GLY A 103 31.91 -16.55 -15.71
N VAL A 104 32.59 -16.75 -14.59
CA VAL A 104 33.74 -17.64 -14.48
C VAL A 104 33.26 -18.93 -13.82
N ASP A 105 33.54 -20.08 -14.44
CA ASP A 105 33.26 -21.39 -13.85
C ASP A 105 34.21 -21.63 -12.66
N GLU A 106 33.72 -22.18 -11.56
CA GLU A 106 34.52 -22.33 -10.34
C GLU A 106 35.69 -23.29 -10.55
N ALA A 107 35.59 -24.24 -11.49
CA ALA A 107 36.67 -25.15 -11.87
C ALA A 107 37.83 -24.47 -12.63
N VAL A 108 37.64 -23.23 -13.12
CA VAL A 108 38.65 -22.46 -13.88
C VAL A 108 39.45 -21.50 -12.96
N LEU A 109 39.06 -21.38 -11.69
CA LEU A 109 39.73 -20.54 -10.70
C LEU A 109 41.03 -21.19 -10.17
N SER A 110 42.10 -21.08 -10.94
CA SER A 110 43.45 -21.48 -10.49
C SER A 110 43.91 -20.68 -9.27
N GLU A 111 44.83 -21.24 -8.49
CA GLU A 111 45.41 -20.63 -7.27
C GLU A 111 46.15 -19.29 -7.49
N SER A 112 46.34 -18.87 -8.75
CA SER A 112 47.03 -17.63 -9.12
C SER A 112 46.13 -16.39 -9.27
N ALA A 113 44.81 -16.53 -9.07
CA ALA A 113 43.83 -15.47 -9.30
C ALA A 113 43.95 -14.27 -8.32
N LYS A 114 44.69 -13.23 -8.75
CA LYS A 114 44.89 -11.95 -8.02
C LYS A 114 43.66 -11.01 -7.99
N GLU A 115 42.50 -11.45 -8.47
CA GLU A 115 41.37 -10.57 -8.79
C GLU A 115 40.29 -10.59 -7.67
N GLU A 116 39.76 -9.42 -7.30
CA GLU A 116 38.71 -9.30 -6.27
C GLU A 116 37.35 -9.83 -6.77
N LEU A 117 37.11 -11.13 -6.55
CA LEU A 117 35.83 -11.78 -6.81
C LEU A 117 34.80 -11.44 -5.72
N LEU A 118 33.62 -10.96 -6.14
CA LEU A 118 32.54 -10.63 -5.22
C LEU A 118 31.82 -11.90 -4.73
N LYS A 119 31.80 -12.10 -3.41
CA LYS A 119 31.10 -13.22 -2.75
C LYS A 119 29.58 -13.03 -2.77
N GLU A 120 28.87 -14.16 -2.76
CA GLU A 120 27.40 -14.33 -2.75
C GLU A 120 26.64 -13.65 -1.57
N ARG A 121 27.32 -12.90 -0.69
CA ARG A 121 26.75 -12.29 0.52
C ARG A 121 26.33 -10.82 0.40
N THR A 122 26.79 -10.09 -0.63
CA THR A 122 26.64 -8.62 -0.65
C THR A 122 25.63 -8.08 -1.66
N TYR A 123 25.30 -8.82 -2.74
CA TYR A 123 24.38 -8.37 -3.80
C TYR A 123 23.60 -9.54 -4.41
N THR A 124 22.53 -9.21 -5.14
CA THR A 124 21.63 -10.14 -5.83
C THR A 124 22.26 -10.83 -7.06
N ILE A 125 23.35 -11.55 -6.82
CA ILE A 125 23.96 -12.46 -7.78
C ILE A 125 23.06 -13.70 -7.87
N PRO A 126 22.70 -14.19 -9.08
CA PRO A 126 22.02 -15.46 -9.21
C PRO A 126 22.93 -16.58 -8.67
N ARG A 127 22.36 -17.48 -7.84
CA ARG A 127 23.09 -18.55 -7.14
C ARG A 127 24.09 -19.28 -8.04
N GLY A 128 25.28 -19.56 -7.50
CA GLY A 128 26.29 -20.38 -8.17
C GLY A 128 27.19 -19.66 -9.19
N TYR A 129 27.29 -18.33 -9.15
CA TYR A 129 28.22 -17.57 -10.00
C TYR A 129 29.11 -16.62 -9.18
N LYS A 130 30.40 -16.57 -9.53
CA LYS A 130 31.33 -15.50 -9.14
C LYS A 130 31.48 -14.52 -10.31
N TYR A 131 31.59 -13.23 -10.01
CA TYR A 131 31.79 -12.19 -11.02
C TYR A 131 32.96 -11.28 -10.66
N TYR A 132 33.66 -10.83 -11.70
CA TYR A 132 34.62 -9.75 -11.63
C TYR A 132 33.94 -8.41 -11.29
N LYS A 133 34.50 -7.73 -10.30
CA LYS A 133 34.09 -6.39 -9.82
C LYS A 133 33.90 -5.39 -10.97
N ASP A 134 34.83 -5.36 -11.92
CA ASP A 134 34.90 -4.37 -13.00
C ASP A 134 33.94 -4.68 -14.17
N ASN A 135 33.36 -5.89 -14.22
CA ASN A 135 32.42 -6.32 -15.26
C ASN A 135 30.94 -6.17 -14.84
N LEU A 136 30.66 -5.60 -13.66
CA LEU A 136 29.29 -5.37 -13.20
C LEU A 136 28.59 -4.24 -13.97
N PRO A 137 27.31 -4.41 -14.36
CA PRO A 137 26.50 -3.30 -14.87
C PRO A 137 26.45 -2.13 -13.87
N PRO A 138 26.55 -0.86 -14.28
CA PRO A 138 26.61 0.28 -13.35
C PRO A 138 25.42 0.45 -12.39
N VAL A 139 24.26 -0.15 -12.71
CA VAL A 139 23.10 -0.26 -11.80
C VAL A 139 23.41 -1.14 -10.58
N LEU A 140 24.22 -2.18 -10.78
CA LEU A 140 24.61 -3.24 -9.84
C LEU A 140 25.95 -3.00 -9.14
N ASN A 141 26.82 -2.13 -9.66
CA ASN A 141 28.08 -1.77 -9.00
C ASN A 141 27.80 -1.34 -7.54
N PRO A 142 28.56 -1.82 -6.53
CA PRO A 142 28.42 -1.37 -5.14
C PRO A 142 28.39 0.17 -5.03
N VAL A 143 29.37 0.87 -5.60
CA VAL A 143 29.50 2.33 -5.51
C VAL A 143 28.96 2.96 -6.80
N PRO A 144 28.15 4.03 -6.72
CA PRO A 144 27.64 4.70 -7.91
C PRO A 144 28.75 5.51 -8.58
N GLU A 145 28.98 5.23 -9.87
CA GLU A 145 30.02 5.85 -10.69
C GLU A 145 29.43 6.70 -11.82
N ASN A 146 30.22 7.66 -12.32
CA ASN A 146 29.90 8.46 -13.51
C ASN A 146 28.47 9.04 -13.44
N GLY A 147 27.67 8.92 -14.50
CA GLY A 147 26.29 9.43 -14.55
C GLY A 147 25.35 8.89 -13.46
N PHE A 148 25.61 7.70 -12.91
CA PHE A 148 24.84 7.14 -11.79
C PHE A 148 25.12 7.89 -10.48
N ARG A 149 26.36 8.37 -10.29
CA ARG A 149 26.72 9.26 -9.18
C ARG A 149 26.10 10.63 -9.36
N THR A 150 26.19 11.21 -10.56
CA THR A 150 25.65 12.54 -10.87
C THR A 150 24.13 12.59 -10.68
N ALA A 151 23.39 11.61 -11.19
CA ALA A 151 21.94 11.52 -11.02
C ALA A 151 21.53 11.33 -9.54
N LEU A 152 22.32 10.59 -8.76
CA LEU A 152 22.08 10.39 -7.33
C LEU A 152 22.36 11.67 -6.52
N VAL A 153 23.37 12.45 -6.88
CA VAL A 153 23.62 13.77 -6.29
C VAL A 153 22.52 14.77 -6.66
N MET A 154 22.10 14.83 -7.93
CA MET A 154 20.95 15.64 -8.36
C MET A 154 19.67 15.26 -7.61
N HIS A 155 19.42 13.96 -7.44
CA HIS A 155 18.30 13.46 -6.64
C HIS A 155 18.37 13.98 -5.19
N ILE A 156 19.51 13.85 -4.52
CA ILE A 156 19.68 14.30 -3.13
C ILE A 156 19.50 15.81 -2.99
N VAL A 157 20.01 16.61 -3.93
CA VAL A 157 19.82 18.08 -3.93
C VAL A 157 18.34 18.44 -4.12
N PHE A 158 17.67 17.90 -5.15
CA PHE A 158 16.28 18.23 -5.41
C PHE A 158 15.32 17.71 -4.32
N PHE A 159 15.51 16.48 -3.83
CA PHE A 159 14.72 15.97 -2.70
C PHE A 159 15.04 16.69 -1.39
N GLY A 160 16.26 17.18 -1.19
CA GLY A 160 16.64 17.95 0.00
C GLY A 160 15.90 19.29 0.07
N ILE A 161 15.90 20.03 -1.03
CA ILE A 161 15.15 21.29 -1.15
C ILE A 161 13.64 21.02 -1.06
N ALA A 162 13.14 19.98 -1.75
CA ALA A 162 11.73 19.60 -1.69
C ALA A 162 11.28 19.19 -0.29
N PHE A 163 12.10 18.44 0.45
CA PHE A 163 11.83 18.06 1.84
C PHE A 163 11.65 19.31 2.71
N VAL A 164 12.59 20.27 2.65
CA VAL A 164 12.49 21.55 3.38
C VAL A 164 11.22 22.32 2.99
N PHE A 165 10.87 22.37 1.71
CA PHE A 165 9.66 23.03 1.25
C PHE A 165 8.37 22.31 1.69
N THR A 166 8.30 20.97 1.66
CA THR A 166 7.15 20.21 2.20
C THR A 166 7.03 20.36 3.72
N LEU A 167 8.14 20.40 4.44
CA LEU A 167 8.17 20.60 5.89
C LEU A 167 7.68 22.01 6.26
N ALA A 168 8.14 23.03 5.53
CA ALA A 168 7.66 24.40 5.66
C ALA A 168 6.16 24.52 5.32
N ALA A 169 5.69 23.84 4.27
CA ALA A 169 4.28 23.81 3.90
C ALA A 169 3.39 23.04 4.91
N ALA A 170 3.94 22.04 5.61
CA ALA A 170 3.26 21.34 6.71
C ALA A 170 3.23 22.16 8.03
N CYS A 171 4.17 23.09 8.22
CA CYS A 171 4.17 24.08 9.30
C CYS A 171 3.00 25.09 9.15
N PRO A 172 2.73 25.94 10.16
CA PRO A 172 1.60 26.89 10.15
C PRO A 172 1.82 28.13 9.25
N ILE A 173 2.26 27.91 8.00
CA ILE A 173 2.31 28.90 6.92
C ILE A 173 0.91 29.04 6.30
N PRO A 174 0.48 30.25 5.87
CA PRO A 174 -0.78 30.41 5.13
C PRO A 174 -0.74 29.67 3.78
N TRP A 175 -1.75 28.82 3.56
CA TRP A 175 -2.01 28.17 2.27
C TRP A 175 -3.00 28.96 1.42
N PHE A 176 -3.97 29.60 2.09
CA PHE A 176 -4.85 30.59 1.48
C PHE A 176 -4.80 31.88 2.31
N ARG A 177 -4.94 33.01 1.65
CA ARG A 177 -5.03 34.34 2.28
C ARG A 177 -6.24 35.07 1.71
N GLY A 178 -7.05 35.61 2.60
CA GLY A 178 -8.22 36.40 2.24
C GLY A 178 -7.85 37.58 1.36
N ARG A 179 -8.75 37.89 0.42
CA ARG A 179 -8.67 39.13 -0.37
C ARG A 179 -9.34 40.26 0.39
N ASP A 180 -9.06 41.48 -0.03
CA ASP A 180 -9.53 42.70 0.63
C ASP A 180 -10.93 43.06 0.11
N ILE A 181 -11.89 42.20 0.44
CA ILE A 181 -13.28 42.20 -0.03
C ILE A 181 -14.24 41.76 1.08
N ASP A 182 -15.45 42.33 1.07
CA ASP A 182 -16.58 41.82 1.82
C ASP A 182 -17.40 40.86 0.94
N VAL A 183 -17.73 39.68 1.48
CA VAL A 183 -18.67 38.75 0.85
C VAL A 183 -19.70 38.30 1.89
N ARG A 184 -20.94 38.77 1.72
CA ARG A 184 -22.11 38.50 2.62
C ARG A 184 -21.98 39.06 4.05
N GLY A 185 -21.36 40.23 4.22
CA GLY A 185 -21.12 40.83 5.55
C GLY A 185 -19.93 40.22 6.28
N VAL A 186 -18.99 39.64 5.53
CA VAL A 186 -17.78 39.00 6.04
C VAL A 186 -16.59 39.52 5.26
N ASN A 187 -15.76 40.33 5.92
CA ASN A 187 -14.58 40.94 5.32
C ASN A 187 -13.38 39.99 5.40
N TYR A 188 -12.84 39.58 4.26
CA TYR A 188 -11.71 38.64 4.23
C TYR A 188 -10.32 39.32 4.33
N HIS A 189 -10.26 40.66 4.39
CA HIS A 189 -9.02 41.44 4.48
C HIS A 189 -8.09 40.94 5.61
N GLY A 190 -6.87 40.55 5.24
CA GLY A 190 -5.87 40.08 6.20
C GLY A 190 -6.18 38.77 6.92
N ARG A 191 -7.25 38.04 6.56
CA ARG A 191 -7.51 36.69 7.07
C ARG A 191 -6.51 35.69 6.46
N GLN A 192 -5.96 34.80 7.26
CA GLN A 192 -5.00 33.77 6.84
C GLN A 192 -5.54 32.39 7.18
N PHE A 193 -5.40 31.45 6.25
CA PHE A 193 -5.85 30.07 6.37
C PHE A 193 -4.65 29.13 6.22
N THR A 194 -4.20 28.57 7.34
CA THR A 194 -3.22 27.48 7.39
C THR A 194 -3.94 26.14 7.39
N LEU A 195 -3.23 25.02 7.18
CA LEU A 195 -3.81 23.67 7.27
C LEU A 195 -4.37 23.31 8.66
N TRP A 196 -4.00 24.07 9.70
CA TRP A 196 -4.31 23.78 11.10
C TRP A 196 -5.31 24.76 11.72
N LYS A 197 -5.32 26.01 11.25
CA LYS A 197 -6.09 27.12 11.80
C LYS A 197 -6.32 28.25 10.79
N ALA A 198 -7.42 28.97 10.96
CA ALA A 198 -7.64 30.29 10.39
C ALA A 198 -7.43 31.39 11.45
N THR A 199 -6.71 32.45 11.08
CA THR A 199 -6.23 33.53 11.97
C THR A 199 -6.24 34.88 11.26
N GLY A 200 -6.27 35.99 12.02
CA GLY A 200 -6.21 37.36 11.46
C GLY A 200 -7.56 37.90 10.96
N GLY A 201 -7.53 39.08 10.34
CA GLY A 201 -8.71 39.74 9.77
C GLY A 201 -9.81 40.10 10.79
N ASN A 202 -9.45 40.39 12.04
CA ASN A 202 -10.35 40.71 13.18
C ASN A 202 -11.35 39.60 13.60
N TYR A 203 -11.43 38.46 12.89
CA TYR A 203 -12.23 37.31 13.30
C TYR A 203 -11.48 36.42 14.33
N PRO A 204 -12.20 35.74 15.25
CA PRO A 204 -11.59 34.82 16.21
C PRO A 204 -10.78 33.70 15.56
N VAL A 205 -9.83 33.13 16.30
CA VAL A 205 -9.00 32.01 15.83
C VAL A 205 -9.85 30.76 15.71
N MET A 206 -9.88 30.15 14.53
CA MET A 206 -10.67 28.93 14.26
C MET A 206 -9.70 27.78 13.98
N LEU A 207 -9.61 26.81 14.89
CA LEU A 207 -8.80 25.60 14.68
C LEU A 207 -9.57 24.59 13.80
N VAL A 208 -8.92 24.01 12.80
CA VAL A 208 -9.53 23.04 11.87
C VAL A 208 -10.10 21.83 12.63
N ARG A 209 -9.39 21.35 13.66
CA ARG A 209 -9.85 20.24 14.52
C ARG A 209 -11.21 20.54 15.20
N ASP A 210 -11.51 21.80 15.46
CA ASP A 210 -12.68 22.26 16.22
C ASP A 210 -13.83 22.72 15.30
N MET A 211 -13.65 22.65 13.97
CA MET A 211 -14.75 22.76 13.00
C MET A 211 -15.78 21.64 13.26
N LYS A 212 -17.03 22.03 13.50
CA LYS A 212 -18.18 21.11 13.70
C LYS A 212 -19.21 21.20 12.57
N ASN A 213 -19.44 22.40 12.05
CA ASN A 213 -20.58 22.69 11.16
C ASN A 213 -20.33 22.38 9.69
N CYS A 214 -19.06 22.23 9.26
CA CYS A 214 -18.70 21.91 7.87
C CYS A 214 -17.74 20.70 7.84
N PRO A 215 -18.25 19.45 7.86
CA PRO A 215 -17.41 18.25 7.92
C PRO A 215 -16.59 18.04 6.64
N LEU A 216 -17.11 18.44 5.47
CA LEU A 216 -16.43 18.32 4.18
C LEU A 216 -15.19 19.22 4.10
N GLU A 217 -15.30 20.51 4.46
CA GLU A 217 -14.15 21.43 4.47
C GLU A 217 -13.07 20.96 5.45
N LYS A 218 -13.48 20.46 6.63
CA LYS A 218 -12.58 19.85 7.61
C LYS A 218 -11.84 18.64 7.05
N GLN A 219 -12.54 17.74 6.34
CA GLN A 219 -11.94 16.59 5.68
C GLN A 219 -10.92 17.01 4.62
N PHE A 220 -11.20 18.06 3.82
CA PHE A 220 -10.21 18.60 2.87
C PHE A 220 -8.94 19.08 3.57
N TYR A 221 -9.05 19.97 4.57
CA TYR A 221 -7.86 20.43 5.33
C TYR A 221 -7.06 19.26 5.93
N GLN A 222 -7.73 18.30 6.57
CA GLN A 222 -7.08 17.15 7.21
C GLN A 222 -6.41 16.22 6.17
N SER A 223 -7.04 16.02 5.02
CA SER A 223 -6.50 15.18 3.94
C SER A 223 -5.32 15.85 3.24
N ILE A 224 -5.36 17.15 2.98
CA ILE A 224 -4.22 17.92 2.45
C ILE A 224 -3.05 17.83 3.44
N ALA A 225 -3.28 18.09 4.73
CA ALA A 225 -2.25 17.99 5.77
C ALA A 225 -1.63 16.59 5.87
N ALA A 226 -2.44 15.54 5.85
CA ALA A 226 -1.96 14.16 5.83
C ALA A 226 -1.11 13.87 4.58
N CYS A 227 -1.56 14.29 3.40
CA CYS A 227 -0.84 14.10 2.14
C CYS A 227 0.55 14.77 2.15
N ILE A 228 0.65 16.02 2.63
CA ILE A 228 1.93 16.75 2.67
C ILE A 228 2.86 16.18 3.75
N ILE A 229 2.36 15.79 4.92
CA ILE A 229 3.18 15.14 5.96
C ILE A 229 3.71 13.79 5.47
N VAL A 230 2.86 12.96 4.86
CA VAL A 230 3.26 11.66 4.31
C VAL A 230 4.28 11.85 3.17
N GLY A 231 4.06 12.79 2.25
CA GLY A 231 5.02 13.16 1.21
C GLY A 231 6.38 13.60 1.77
N CYS A 232 6.37 14.46 2.81
CA CYS A 232 7.56 14.93 3.52
C CYS A 232 8.36 13.78 4.16
N VAL A 233 7.69 12.87 4.87
CA VAL A 233 8.33 11.71 5.51
C VAL A 233 8.91 10.75 4.47
N LEU A 234 8.19 10.50 3.37
CA LEU A 234 8.67 9.65 2.27
C LEU A 234 9.86 10.28 1.53
N SER A 235 9.88 11.61 1.35
CA SER A 235 11.06 12.32 0.83
C SER A 235 12.27 12.16 1.75
N LEU A 236 12.11 12.25 3.07
CA LEU A 236 13.20 12.00 4.03
C LEU A 236 13.71 10.56 3.96
N VAL A 237 12.82 9.56 3.86
CA VAL A 237 13.20 8.16 3.69
C VAL A 237 13.97 7.95 2.37
N SER A 238 13.51 8.55 1.27
CA SER A 238 14.22 8.52 -0.02
C SER A 238 15.62 9.14 0.08
N LEU A 239 15.77 10.27 0.79
CA LEU A 239 17.06 10.92 1.02
C LEU A 239 18.04 10.04 1.81
N LEU A 240 17.59 9.41 2.89
CA LEU A 240 18.42 8.51 3.70
C LEU A 240 18.90 7.29 2.89
N ILE A 241 18.01 6.73 2.06
CA ILE A 241 18.31 5.61 1.17
C ILE A 241 19.25 6.02 0.04
N ALA A 242 19.08 7.22 -0.53
CA ALA A 242 19.96 7.78 -1.55
C ALA A 242 21.36 8.13 -1.01
N ALA A 243 21.44 8.71 0.20
CA ALA A 243 22.70 8.96 0.89
C ALA A 243 23.43 7.66 1.21
N ALA A 244 22.73 6.64 1.72
CA ALA A 244 23.30 5.31 1.93
C ALA A 244 23.86 4.70 0.62
N ARG A 245 23.15 4.90 -0.50
CA ARG A 245 23.57 4.39 -1.83
C ARG A 245 24.88 5.01 -2.32
N LEU A 246 25.22 6.25 -1.94
CA LEU A 246 26.54 6.84 -2.22
C LEU A 246 27.68 6.06 -1.54
N PHE A 247 27.44 5.50 -0.35
CA PHE A 247 28.37 4.63 0.38
C PHE A 247 28.22 3.14 0.04
N GLY A 248 27.54 2.83 -1.06
CA GLY A 248 27.29 1.47 -1.53
C GLY A 248 26.43 0.61 -0.61
N ARG A 249 25.53 1.22 0.15
CA ARG A 249 24.55 0.53 1.00
C ARG A 249 23.13 0.85 0.49
N SER A 250 22.28 -0.16 0.32
CA SER A 250 20.98 -0.07 -0.38
C SER A 250 21.05 -0.02 -1.92
N SER A 251 19.88 0.02 -2.56
CA SER A 251 19.65 -0.19 -4.00
C SER A 251 18.83 0.95 -4.63
N TYR A 252 18.92 1.07 -5.97
CA TYR A 252 18.16 2.07 -6.72
C TYR A 252 16.64 1.84 -6.73
N GLY A 253 16.18 0.58 -6.61
CA GLY A 253 14.74 0.27 -6.56
C GLY A 253 14.05 0.88 -5.34
N TRP A 254 14.75 0.94 -4.20
CA TRP A 254 14.22 1.60 -3.01
C TRP A 254 14.11 3.12 -3.18
N ILE A 255 15.13 3.75 -3.76
CA ILE A 255 15.10 5.19 -4.07
C ILE A 255 13.90 5.48 -4.98
N LEU A 256 13.75 4.74 -6.08
CA LEU A 256 12.64 4.92 -7.03
C LEU A 256 11.26 4.77 -6.36
N LEU A 257 11.07 3.76 -5.50
CA LEU A 257 9.80 3.53 -4.80
C LEU A 257 9.45 4.70 -3.86
N PHE A 258 10.35 5.06 -2.95
CA PHE A 258 10.09 6.13 -1.99
C PHE A 258 10.01 7.51 -2.65
N SER A 259 10.77 7.74 -3.74
CA SER A 259 10.64 8.93 -4.60
C SER A 259 9.26 9.06 -5.21
N PHE A 260 8.77 7.99 -5.85
CA PHE A 260 7.47 7.97 -6.50
C PHE A 260 6.33 8.17 -5.50
N LEU A 261 6.39 7.48 -4.35
CA LEU A 261 5.38 7.64 -3.30
C LEU A 261 5.38 9.06 -2.73
N ALA A 262 6.55 9.67 -2.47
CA ALA A 262 6.63 11.06 -2.00
C ALA A 262 6.00 12.05 -3.00
N PHE A 263 6.39 11.93 -4.28
CA PHE A 263 5.82 12.69 -5.40
C PHE A 263 4.30 12.54 -5.50
N ALA A 264 3.78 11.31 -5.40
CA ALA A 264 2.36 11.02 -5.54
C ALA A 264 1.52 11.58 -4.37
N TRP A 265 2.02 11.49 -3.13
CA TRP A 265 1.34 12.07 -1.97
C TRP A 265 1.36 13.60 -1.98
N THR A 266 2.48 14.24 -2.31
CA THR A 266 2.52 15.71 -2.46
C THR A 266 1.63 16.19 -3.62
N LEU A 267 1.59 15.46 -4.74
CA LEU A 267 0.64 15.73 -5.85
C LEU A 267 -0.82 15.65 -5.38
N CYS A 268 -1.16 14.65 -4.56
CA CYS A 268 -2.50 14.47 -4.01
C CYS A 268 -2.91 15.67 -3.13
N GLY A 269 -2.02 16.14 -2.26
CA GLY A 269 -2.26 17.34 -1.44
C GLY A 269 -2.41 18.62 -2.27
N ASN A 270 -1.60 18.80 -3.32
CA ASN A 270 -1.73 19.91 -4.27
C ASN A 270 -3.06 19.84 -5.03
N ALA A 271 -3.47 18.67 -5.53
CA ALA A 271 -4.74 18.49 -6.23
C ALA A 271 -5.96 18.72 -5.30
N MET A 272 -5.91 18.23 -4.06
CA MET A 272 -6.96 18.46 -3.06
C MET A 272 -7.08 19.94 -2.68
N SER A 273 -5.97 20.68 -2.53
CA SER A 273 -6.02 22.11 -2.22
C SER A 273 -6.54 22.96 -3.39
N ILE A 274 -6.26 22.59 -4.65
CA ILE A 274 -6.88 23.20 -5.83
C ILE A 274 -8.39 22.89 -5.88
N SER A 275 -8.78 21.65 -5.61
CA SER A 275 -10.20 21.25 -5.54
C SER A 275 -10.96 22.05 -4.46
N MET A 276 -10.38 22.13 -3.27
CA MET A 276 -10.89 22.94 -2.15
C MET A 276 -10.93 24.45 -2.46
N TYR A 277 -10.06 24.94 -3.35
CA TYR A 277 -10.05 26.34 -3.77
C TYR A 277 -11.31 26.72 -4.55
N TYR A 278 -11.76 25.84 -5.47
CA TYR A 278 -12.89 26.08 -6.36
C TYR A 278 -14.24 25.51 -5.90
N LEU A 279 -14.26 24.55 -4.97
CA LEU A 279 -15.50 23.98 -4.42
C LEU A 279 -16.20 24.91 -3.42
N SER A 280 -17.53 24.75 -3.31
CA SER A 280 -18.39 25.47 -2.35
C SER A 280 -18.14 25.05 -0.90
N ARG A 281 -17.98 26.02 0.01
CA ARG A 281 -17.55 25.82 1.40
C ARG A 281 -18.69 26.03 2.41
N CYS A 282 -19.68 25.13 2.41
CA CYS A 282 -20.87 25.23 3.25
C CYS A 282 -21.52 26.63 3.13
N ASP A 283 -21.71 27.35 4.24
CA ASP A 283 -22.33 28.69 4.25
C ASP A 283 -21.39 29.81 3.75
N ALA A 284 -20.09 29.53 3.64
CA ALA A 284 -19.06 30.48 3.25
C ALA A 284 -18.80 30.50 1.72
N PRO A 285 -18.35 31.65 1.17
CA PRO A 285 -17.88 31.72 -0.21
C PRO A 285 -16.72 30.76 -0.51
N ARG A 286 -16.55 30.41 -1.78
CA ARG A 286 -15.41 29.63 -2.28
C ARG A 286 -14.11 30.38 -2.02
N PHE A 287 -12.98 29.68 -1.91
CA PHE A 287 -11.69 30.37 -1.78
C PHE A 287 -11.27 31.05 -3.09
N SER A 288 -11.74 30.58 -4.25
CA SER A 288 -11.63 31.28 -5.55
C SER A 288 -12.18 32.70 -5.53
N ASP A 289 -13.18 32.93 -4.68
CA ASP A 289 -13.93 34.18 -4.62
C ASP A 289 -13.39 35.04 -3.47
N SER A 290 -13.28 34.45 -2.28
CA SER A 290 -12.91 35.13 -1.02
C SER A 290 -11.41 35.26 -0.73
N SER A 291 -10.55 34.53 -1.44
CA SER A 291 -9.14 34.35 -1.07
C SER A 291 -8.22 34.17 -2.28
N ARG A 292 -6.91 34.10 -2.05
CA ARG A 292 -5.91 33.66 -3.02
C ARG A 292 -5.06 32.54 -2.41
N LEU A 293 -4.50 31.70 -3.26
CA LEU A 293 -3.43 30.76 -2.87
C LEU A 293 -2.22 31.58 -2.39
N ASP A 294 -1.56 31.12 -1.33
CA ASP A 294 -0.43 31.81 -0.67
C ASP A 294 0.75 30.85 -0.43
N ALA A 295 1.81 31.32 0.22
CA ALA A 295 3.12 30.67 0.34
C ALA A 295 3.12 29.17 0.62
N GLY A 296 2.23 28.65 1.47
CA GLY A 296 2.16 27.22 1.80
C GLY A 296 1.83 26.34 0.59
N PHE A 297 0.90 26.78 -0.27
CA PHE A 297 0.60 26.10 -1.52
C PHE A 297 1.77 26.22 -2.52
N ALA A 298 2.34 27.42 -2.64
CA ALA A 298 3.46 27.65 -3.57
C ALA A 298 4.70 26.80 -3.22
N LEU A 299 5.04 26.69 -1.94
CA LEU A 299 6.12 25.81 -1.44
C LEU A 299 5.83 24.34 -1.75
N SER A 300 4.59 23.87 -1.50
CA SER A 300 4.17 22.49 -1.81
C SER A 300 4.19 22.18 -3.30
N LEU A 301 3.86 23.15 -4.16
CA LEU A 301 3.93 23.00 -5.62
C LEU A 301 5.38 22.97 -6.13
N LEU A 302 6.24 23.86 -5.63
CA LEU A 302 7.67 23.86 -5.95
C LEU A 302 8.37 22.58 -5.46
N ALA A 303 8.02 22.10 -4.27
CA ALA A 303 8.50 20.83 -3.75
C ALA A 303 8.12 19.64 -4.65
N TRP A 304 6.89 19.63 -5.17
CA TRP A 304 6.42 18.61 -6.10
C TRP A 304 7.20 18.63 -7.43
N VAL A 305 7.48 19.81 -8.00
CA VAL A 305 8.33 19.93 -9.22
C VAL A 305 9.74 19.39 -8.96
N LEU A 306 10.32 19.68 -7.80
CA LEU A 306 11.64 19.19 -7.41
C LEU A 306 11.66 17.68 -7.13
N GLN A 307 10.62 17.14 -6.49
CA GLN A 307 10.42 15.69 -6.35
C GLN A 307 10.33 15.01 -7.72
N LEU A 308 9.59 15.59 -8.68
CA LEU A 308 9.52 15.07 -10.05
C LEU A 308 10.89 15.10 -10.74
N GLY A 309 11.63 16.21 -10.66
CA GLY A 309 12.98 16.31 -11.23
C GLY A 309 13.96 15.30 -10.61
N GLY A 310 13.96 15.17 -9.29
CA GLY A 310 14.81 14.20 -8.58
C GLY A 310 14.42 12.74 -8.83
N PHE A 311 13.14 12.45 -9.03
CA PHE A 311 12.66 11.12 -9.43
C PHE A 311 13.07 10.80 -10.87
N LEU A 312 12.88 11.74 -11.80
CA LEU A 312 13.26 11.58 -13.21
C LEU A 312 14.77 11.39 -13.38
N ALA A 313 15.61 12.11 -12.64
CA ALA A 313 17.07 11.95 -12.69
C ALA A 313 17.50 10.48 -12.44
N VAL A 314 16.98 9.86 -11.39
CA VAL A 314 17.25 8.44 -11.09
C VAL A 314 16.59 7.52 -12.13
N THR A 315 15.34 7.80 -12.50
CA THR A 315 14.53 7.01 -13.44
C THR A 315 15.18 6.89 -14.81
N LEU A 316 15.69 8.00 -15.37
CA LEU A 316 16.32 8.06 -16.68
C LEU A 316 17.65 7.30 -16.73
N VAL A 317 18.49 7.45 -15.71
CA VAL A 317 19.82 6.81 -15.67
C VAL A 317 19.73 5.32 -15.32
N THR A 318 18.82 4.94 -14.41
CA THR A 318 18.52 3.52 -14.14
C THR A 318 17.70 2.84 -15.22
N LYS A 319 17.04 3.61 -16.10
CA LYS A 319 16.07 3.14 -17.11
C LYS A 319 14.99 2.23 -16.51
N VAL A 320 14.50 2.57 -15.31
CA VAL A 320 13.55 1.75 -14.54
C VAL A 320 14.03 0.30 -14.32
N ASN A 321 15.34 0.03 -14.37
CA ASN A 321 15.88 -1.31 -14.10
C ASN A 321 15.89 -1.62 -12.60
N ILE A 322 14.70 -1.86 -12.06
CA ILE A 322 14.44 -2.41 -10.72
C ILE A 322 14.85 -3.90 -10.66
N GLY A 323 15.26 -4.49 -11.78
CA GLY A 323 15.47 -5.92 -11.97
C GLY A 323 16.34 -6.65 -10.95
N PRO A 324 17.43 -6.06 -10.43
CA PRO A 324 18.18 -6.61 -9.30
C PRO A 324 17.30 -6.82 -8.06
N VAL A 325 16.52 -5.81 -7.66
CA VAL A 325 15.61 -5.91 -6.51
C VAL A 325 14.52 -6.95 -6.79
N LEU A 326 13.98 -6.99 -8.02
CA LEU A 326 12.99 -7.99 -8.43
C LEU A 326 13.50 -9.44 -8.32
N LYS A 327 14.82 -9.69 -8.39
CA LYS A 327 15.39 -11.05 -8.23
C LYS A 327 15.45 -11.54 -6.78
N GLU A 328 15.35 -10.66 -5.77
CA GLU A 328 15.20 -11.06 -4.36
C GLU A 328 13.73 -11.32 -3.99
N LEU A 329 12.79 -10.88 -4.83
CA LEU A 329 11.36 -11.02 -4.56
C LEU A 329 10.91 -12.45 -4.80
N ARG A 330 10.65 -13.18 -3.72
CA ARG A 330 9.77 -14.36 -3.77
C ARG A 330 8.40 -13.88 -4.26
N VAL A 331 7.94 -14.43 -5.38
CA VAL A 331 6.67 -14.05 -6.05
C VAL A 331 5.47 -14.00 -5.07
N MET A 332 5.39 -14.95 -4.13
CA MET A 332 4.35 -14.96 -3.09
C MET A 332 4.39 -13.77 -2.14
N ASP A 333 5.58 -13.21 -1.86
CA ASP A 333 5.76 -12.07 -0.97
C ASP A 333 5.35 -10.77 -1.70
N THR A 334 5.54 -10.71 -3.03
CA THR A 334 4.97 -9.67 -3.90
C THR A 334 3.44 -9.75 -3.96
N TYR A 335 2.86 -10.95 -4.14
CA TYR A 335 1.40 -11.14 -4.09
C TYR A 335 0.83 -10.77 -2.72
N TYR A 336 1.48 -11.18 -1.63
CA TYR A 336 1.12 -10.77 -0.27
C TYR A 336 1.08 -9.25 -0.13
N MET A 337 2.15 -8.54 -0.51
CA MET A 337 2.19 -7.07 -0.47
C MET A 337 1.08 -6.44 -1.33
N ALA A 338 0.85 -6.95 -2.54
CA ALA A 338 -0.20 -6.44 -3.44
C ALA A 338 -1.61 -6.63 -2.85
N LEU A 339 -1.91 -7.80 -2.27
CA LEU A 339 -3.18 -8.10 -1.62
C LEU A 339 -3.40 -7.24 -0.36
N LEU A 340 -2.35 -6.96 0.43
CA LEU A 340 -2.45 -6.00 1.53
C LEU A 340 -2.75 -4.58 1.03
N CYS A 341 -2.09 -4.11 -0.04
CA CYS A 341 -2.35 -2.80 -0.64
C CYS A 341 -3.79 -2.68 -1.19
N VAL A 342 -4.29 -3.71 -1.89
CA VAL A 342 -5.69 -3.78 -2.35
C VAL A 342 -6.65 -3.76 -1.16
N SER A 343 -6.34 -4.49 -0.09
CA SER A 343 -7.14 -4.47 1.14
C SER A 343 -7.17 -3.08 1.78
N LEU A 344 -6.05 -2.35 1.79
CA LEU A 344 -6.00 -0.99 2.34
C LEU A 344 -6.82 -0.01 1.49
N LEU A 345 -6.80 -0.14 0.16
CA LEU A 345 -7.69 0.63 -0.72
C LEU A 345 -9.18 0.34 -0.43
N PHE A 346 -9.54 -0.94 -0.24
CA PHE A 346 -10.89 -1.31 0.18
C PHE A 346 -11.25 -0.72 1.55
N LEU A 347 -10.34 -0.67 2.53
CA LEU A 347 -10.60 0.00 3.82
C LEU A 347 -10.78 1.52 3.67
N CYS A 348 -9.98 2.18 2.83
CA CYS A 348 -10.13 3.62 2.56
C CYS A 348 -11.49 3.94 1.94
N VAL A 349 -11.93 3.16 0.93
CA VAL A 349 -13.26 3.33 0.32
C VAL A 349 -14.36 2.94 1.32
N ALA A 350 -14.19 1.86 2.08
CA ALA A 350 -15.14 1.42 3.10
C ALA A 350 -15.42 2.50 4.16
N ASN A 351 -14.36 3.17 4.61
CA ASN A 351 -14.42 4.23 5.61
C ASN A 351 -15.06 5.53 5.09
N ALA A 352 -15.06 5.74 3.77
CA ALA A 352 -15.65 6.91 3.12
C ALA A 352 -17.09 6.70 2.60
N THR A 353 -17.57 5.44 2.54
CA THR A 353 -18.86 5.08 1.91
C THR A 353 -19.95 4.74 2.93
N THR A 354 -21.16 4.49 2.44
CA THR A 354 -22.32 4.15 3.27
C THR A 354 -22.19 2.73 3.82
N VAL A 355 -22.37 2.57 5.13
CA VAL A 355 -22.40 1.28 5.83
C VAL A 355 -23.80 0.65 5.67
N TRP A 356 -24.84 1.47 5.83
CA TRP A 356 -26.24 1.09 5.68
C TRP A 356 -27.05 2.13 4.91
N LYS A 357 -28.14 1.69 4.27
CA LYS A 357 -29.07 2.56 3.52
C LYS A 357 -30.48 2.00 3.54
N ARG A 358 -31.47 2.87 3.68
CA ARG A 358 -32.89 2.53 3.56
C ARG A 358 -33.59 3.58 2.70
N ARG A 359 -34.37 3.10 1.73
CA ARG A 359 -35.34 3.91 1.02
C ARG A 359 -36.63 3.99 1.83
N PHE A 360 -37.20 5.17 1.90
CA PHE A 360 -38.49 5.46 2.54
C PHE A 360 -39.52 5.99 1.53
N ASN A 361 -39.06 6.64 0.45
CA ASN A 361 -39.89 7.15 -0.65
C ASN A 361 -41.06 8.04 -0.18
N THR A 362 -40.92 8.76 0.95
CA THR A 362 -41.98 9.66 1.45
C THR A 362 -41.82 11.07 0.85
N PRO A 363 -42.86 11.92 0.86
CA PRO A 363 -42.74 13.33 0.44
C PRO A 363 -41.73 14.16 1.25
N GLU A 364 -41.15 13.61 2.33
CA GLU A 364 -40.19 14.30 3.18
C GLU A 364 -38.78 13.71 3.12
N VAL A 365 -38.64 12.39 2.98
CA VAL A 365 -37.36 11.67 2.94
C VAL A 365 -37.44 10.54 1.91
N ASP A 366 -36.63 10.61 0.87
CA ASP A 366 -36.49 9.55 -0.13
C ASP A 366 -35.56 8.43 0.40
N VAL A 367 -34.36 8.79 0.85
CA VAL A 367 -33.34 7.84 1.33
C VAL A 367 -32.67 8.34 2.61
N VAL A 368 -32.48 7.44 3.58
CA VAL A 368 -31.53 7.63 4.68
C VAL A 368 -30.31 6.75 4.44
N ARG A 369 -29.11 7.32 4.61
CA ARG A 369 -27.82 6.66 4.45
C ARG A 369 -26.97 6.87 5.70
N VAL A 370 -26.45 5.81 6.29
CA VAL A 370 -25.59 5.88 7.47
C VAL A 370 -24.16 5.55 7.06
N THR A 371 -23.22 6.47 7.32
CA THR A 371 -21.77 6.24 7.17
C THR A 371 -21.15 5.97 8.54
N TYR A 372 -19.84 5.71 8.60
CA TYR A 372 -19.10 5.67 9.86
C TYR A 372 -19.02 7.02 10.59
N TRP A 373 -19.29 8.15 9.90
CA TRP A 373 -19.01 9.50 10.41
C TRP A 373 -20.28 10.33 10.66
N HIS A 374 -21.26 10.14 9.78
CA HIS A 374 -22.46 10.97 9.66
C HIS A 374 -23.61 10.16 9.04
N THR A 375 -24.79 10.76 9.02
CA THR A 375 -25.97 10.23 8.33
C THR A 375 -26.50 11.27 7.36
N GLU A 376 -26.81 10.82 6.15
CA GLU A 376 -27.33 11.62 5.04
C GLU A 376 -28.82 11.35 4.89
N LEU A 377 -29.63 12.40 4.82
CA LEU A 377 -31.01 12.33 4.32
C LEU A 377 -31.02 12.91 2.91
N LEU A 378 -31.45 12.13 1.93
CA LEU A 378 -31.92 12.65 0.64
C LEU A 378 -33.40 13.03 0.79
N MET A 379 -33.72 14.29 0.53
CA MET A 379 -35.08 14.73 0.30
C MET A 379 -35.48 14.47 -1.17
N PRO A 380 -36.79 14.27 -1.48
CA PRO A 380 -37.25 14.04 -2.86
C PRO A 380 -36.90 15.15 -3.86
N ASN A 381 -36.61 16.37 -3.38
CA ASN A 381 -36.15 17.50 -4.21
C ASN A 381 -34.63 17.50 -4.50
N GLY A 382 -33.90 16.45 -4.11
CA GLY A 382 -32.45 16.34 -4.29
C GLY A 382 -31.60 17.04 -3.21
N THR A 383 -32.21 17.60 -2.16
CA THR A 383 -31.47 18.23 -1.05
C THR A 383 -30.88 17.15 -0.13
N ASN A 384 -29.58 17.24 0.16
CA ASN A 384 -28.89 16.38 1.12
C ASN A 384 -28.71 17.09 2.48
N LEU A 385 -29.25 16.54 3.57
CA LEU A 385 -28.93 16.98 4.92
C LEU A 385 -27.95 16.02 5.60
N TYR A 386 -26.88 16.58 6.19
CA TYR A 386 -25.78 15.82 6.81
C TYR A 386 -25.79 16.00 8.33
N TYR A 387 -25.93 14.89 9.07
CA TYR A 387 -25.94 14.89 10.52
C TYR A 387 -24.78 14.07 11.09
N GLY A 388 -23.83 14.74 11.76
CA GLY A 388 -22.73 14.06 12.46
C GLY A 388 -23.18 13.36 13.75
N ARG A 389 -22.42 12.35 14.19
CA ARG A 389 -22.65 11.53 15.40
C ARG A 389 -23.33 12.25 16.58
N HIS A 390 -22.84 13.44 16.94
CA HIS A 390 -23.25 14.13 18.17
C HIS A 390 -24.74 14.49 18.26
N HIS A 391 -25.48 14.51 17.15
CA HIS A 391 -26.93 14.74 17.16
C HIS A 391 -27.74 13.52 17.64
N TYR A 392 -27.17 12.31 17.64
CA TYR A 392 -27.91 11.05 17.85
C TYR A 392 -28.49 10.85 19.25
N ARG A 393 -27.95 11.51 20.29
CA ARG A 393 -28.42 11.47 21.69
C ARG A 393 -28.90 10.08 22.20
N CYS A 394 -28.17 9.04 21.78
CA CYS A 394 -28.36 7.64 22.14
C CYS A 394 -26.98 7.03 22.41
N ASP A 395 -26.61 6.90 23.68
CA ASP A 395 -25.23 6.59 24.06
C ASP A 395 -24.82 5.14 23.76
N ALA A 396 -25.76 4.21 23.77
CA ALA A 396 -25.51 2.83 23.35
C ALA A 396 -25.14 2.73 21.86
N PHE A 397 -25.88 3.40 20.96
CA PHE A 397 -25.52 3.49 19.54
C PHE A 397 -24.19 4.24 19.35
N ASN A 398 -24.04 5.40 20.01
CA ASN A 398 -22.84 6.21 19.91
C ASN A 398 -21.58 5.45 20.35
N SER A 399 -21.66 4.69 21.44
CA SER A 399 -20.58 3.86 21.99
C SER A 399 -20.24 2.67 21.09
N ARG A 400 -21.24 1.87 20.67
CA ARG A 400 -21.04 0.72 19.78
C ARG A 400 -20.40 1.14 18.45
N MET A 401 -20.96 2.17 17.79
CA MET A 401 -20.34 2.71 16.57
C MET A 401 -18.96 3.30 16.85
N LYS A 402 -18.64 3.79 18.05
CA LYS A 402 -17.32 4.38 18.35
C LYS A 402 -16.27 3.29 18.43
N ALA A 403 -16.59 2.17 19.08
CA ALA A 403 -15.77 0.97 19.07
C ALA A 403 -15.51 0.49 17.63
N SER A 404 -16.56 0.32 16.81
CA SER A 404 -16.41 -0.11 15.40
C SER A 404 -15.47 0.81 14.61
N ILE A 405 -15.67 2.13 14.65
CA ILE A 405 -14.78 3.11 13.98
C ILE A 405 -13.35 3.05 14.53
N SER A 406 -13.17 2.97 15.86
CA SER A 406 -11.84 2.86 16.46
C SER A 406 -11.13 1.59 16.01
N PHE A 407 -11.81 0.45 15.94
CA PHE A 407 -11.24 -0.79 15.41
C PHE A 407 -10.96 -0.73 13.90
N LEU A 408 -11.79 -0.05 13.09
CA LEU A 408 -11.52 0.19 11.67
C LEU A 408 -10.28 1.08 11.44
N ILE A 409 -10.10 2.12 12.27
CA ILE A 409 -8.91 2.98 12.23
C ILE A 409 -7.67 2.18 12.66
N LEU A 410 -7.76 1.45 13.77
CA LEU A 410 -6.66 0.61 14.25
C LEU A 410 -6.27 -0.46 13.22
N SER A 411 -7.23 -1.14 12.59
CA SER A 411 -6.94 -2.12 11.54
C SER A 411 -6.31 -1.46 10.31
N SER A 412 -6.72 -0.25 9.94
CA SER A 412 -6.11 0.48 8.82
C SER A 412 -4.67 0.89 9.12
N ILE A 413 -4.38 1.31 10.36
CA ILE A 413 -3.03 1.63 10.82
C ILE A 413 -2.15 0.37 10.88
N THR A 414 -2.65 -0.74 11.44
CA THR A 414 -1.87 -1.99 11.49
C THR A 414 -1.68 -2.60 10.10
N LEU A 415 -2.63 -2.45 9.18
CA LEU A 415 -2.48 -2.86 7.78
C LEU A 415 -1.43 -2.02 7.06
N PHE A 416 -1.43 -0.70 7.28
CA PHE A 416 -0.38 0.18 6.76
C PHE A 416 1.01 -0.20 7.31
N LEU A 417 1.12 -0.49 8.61
CA LEU A 417 2.36 -1.02 9.20
C LEU A 417 2.75 -2.39 8.61
N ALA A 418 1.79 -3.28 8.38
CA ALA A 418 2.04 -4.57 7.74
C ALA A 418 2.59 -4.41 6.31
N ILE A 419 2.09 -3.44 5.53
CA ILE A 419 2.61 -3.08 4.20
C ILE A 419 4.00 -2.46 4.30
N VAL A 420 4.19 -1.46 5.17
CA VAL A 420 5.48 -0.79 5.41
C VAL A 420 6.56 -1.76 5.89
N LEU A 421 6.19 -2.88 6.52
CA LEU A 421 7.10 -3.96 6.94
C LEU A 421 7.19 -5.11 5.91
N ALA A 422 6.20 -5.30 5.03
CA ALA A 422 6.29 -6.20 3.87
C ALA A 422 7.32 -5.69 2.84
N ILE A 423 7.53 -4.37 2.78
CA ILE A 423 8.54 -3.71 1.95
C ILE A 423 9.98 -4.16 2.32
N PRO A 424 10.48 -4.02 3.56
CA PRO A 424 11.79 -4.55 3.97
C PRO A 424 11.79 -6.07 4.28
N ALA A 425 10.65 -6.76 4.24
CA ALA A 425 10.55 -8.22 4.45
C ALA A 425 11.39 -9.03 3.46
N PHE A 426 11.63 -8.51 2.25
CA PHE A 426 12.50 -9.14 1.26
C PHE A 426 13.97 -9.21 1.72
N ILE A 427 14.41 -8.28 2.58
CA ILE A 427 15.80 -8.16 3.05
C ILE A 427 16.04 -9.01 4.31
N SER A 428 15.04 -9.15 5.19
CA SER A 428 15.18 -9.91 6.44
C SER A 428 13.90 -10.61 6.88
N ARG A 429 14.06 -11.89 7.27
CA ARG A 429 13.01 -12.71 7.88
C ARG A 429 12.34 -12.02 9.08
N GLY A 430 13.06 -11.18 9.83
CA GLY A 430 12.51 -10.44 10.97
C GLY A 430 11.39 -9.47 10.58
N TYR A 431 11.58 -8.70 9.49
CA TYR A 431 10.55 -7.79 8.99
C TYR A 431 9.34 -8.54 8.41
N ARG A 432 9.57 -9.72 7.80
CA ARG A 432 8.48 -10.61 7.37
C ARG A 432 7.63 -11.11 8.54
N ILE A 433 8.26 -11.55 9.63
CA ILE A 433 7.54 -11.99 10.84
C ILE A 433 6.77 -10.81 11.44
N ALA A 434 7.37 -9.63 11.54
CA ALA A 434 6.68 -8.42 12.03
C ALA A 434 5.47 -8.06 11.14
N SER A 435 5.62 -8.06 9.82
CA SER A 435 4.52 -7.83 8.87
C SER A 435 3.38 -8.84 9.05
N LEU A 436 3.68 -10.13 9.22
CA LEU A 436 2.67 -11.17 9.47
C LEU A 436 1.94 -10.95 10.81
N VAL A 437 2.65 -10.56 11.87
CA VAL A 437 2.03 -10.22 13.17
C VAL A 437 1.09 -9.02 13.03
N PHE A 438 1.48 -7.96 12.32
CA PHE A 438 0.60 -6.82 12.06
C PHE A 438 -0.60 -7.18 11.17
N SER A 439 -0.46 -8.10 10.20
CA SER A 439 -1.59 -8.65 9.44
C SER A 439 -2.55 -9.46 10.31
N ILE A 440 -2.06 -10.26 11.27
CA ILE A 440 -2.91 -11.00 12.21
C ILE A 440 -3.67 -10.04 13.14
N VAL A 441 -3.00 -9.01 13.69
CA VAL A 441 -3.66 -7.97 14.50
C VAL A 441 -4.71 -7.20 13.67
N THR A 442 -4.41 -6.89 12.41
CA THR A 442 -5.35 -6.30 11.45
C THR A 442 -6.61 -7.15 11.28
N LEU A 443 -6.46 -8.48 11.15
CA LEU A 443 -7.59 -9.40 11.01
C LEU A 443 -8.49 -9.41 12.23
N VAL A 444 -7.91 -9.39 13.44
CA VAL A 444 -8.68 -9.32 14.70
C VAL A 444 -9.45 -8.01 14.80
N PHE A 445 -8.80 -6.87 14.57
CA PHE A 445 -9.47 -5.57 14.61
C PHE A 445 -10.54 -5.42 13.53
N LEU A 446 -10.33 -5.96 12.32
CA LEU A 446 -11.36 -5.95 11.27
C LEU A 446 -12.60 -6.76 11.67
N VAL A 447 -12.44 -7.99 12.18
CA VAL A 447 -13.58 -8.80 12.66
C VAL A 447 -14.36 -8.04 13.71
N VAL A 448 -13.69 -7.52 14.74
CA VAL A 448 -14.39 -6.77 15.81
C VAL A 448 -15.10 -5.54 15.23
N SER A 449 -14.47 -4.82 14.30
CA SER A 449 -15.08 -3.67 13.63
C SER A 449 -16.37 -4.02 12.87
N TRP A 450 -16.31 -4.98 11.93
CA TRP A 450 -17.46 -5.29 11.07
C TRP A 450 -18.52 -6.12 11.80
N VAL A 451 -18.16 -6.96 12.77
CA VAL A 451 -19.13 -7.68 13.61
C VAL A 451 -19.92 -6.69 14.47
N ILE A 452 -19.28 -5.68 15.08
CA ILE A 452 -20.01 -4.63 15.83
C ILE A 452 -20.99 -3.90 14.90
N ALA A 453 -20.58 -3.57 13.66
CA ALA A 453 -21.48 -2.96 12.68
C ALA A 453 -22.68 -3.89 12.34
N VAL A 454 -22.45 -5.18 12.08
CA VAL A 454 -23.54 -6.15 11.84
C VAL A 454 -24.49 -6.26 13.05
N VAL A 455 -23.96 -6.28 14.27
CA VAL A 455 -24.78 -6.32 15.50
C VAL A 455 -25.56 -5.01 15.71
N VAL A 456 -25.00 -3.84 15.40
CA VAL A 456 -25.72 -2.54 15.45
C VAL A 456 -26.85 -2.49 14.42
N ARG A 457 -26.71 -3.13 13.26
CA ARG A 457 -27.78 -3.19 12.25
C ARG A 457 -29.00 -3.99 12.73
N TYR A 458 -28.77 -5.13 13.38
CA TYR A 458 -29.84 -6.04 13.78
C TYR A 458 -30.36 -5.82 15.22
N GLY A 459 -29.59 -5.18 16.10
CA GLY A 459 -29.96 -4.91 17.48
C GLY A 459 -30.55 -3.51 17.69
N ASN A 460 -31.72 -3.44 18.33
CA ASN A 460 -32.26 -2.17 18.85
C ASN A 460 -31.26 -1.55 19.83
N SER A 461 -30.72 -0.38 19.48
CA SER A 461 -29.65 0.27 20.27
C SER A 461 -30.18 1.32 21.25
N CYS A 462 -31.26 2.04 20.90
CA CYS A 462 -32.14 2.72 21.84
C CYS A 462 -33.60 2.43 21.49
N MET A 463 -34.48 2.44 22.49
CA MET A 463 -35.92 2.27 22.33
C MET A 463 -36.64 3.49 22.92
N GLY A 464 -37.37 4.21 22.07
CA GLY A 464 -38.08 5.43 22.39
C GLY A 464 -38.64 6.06 21.12
N ALA A 465 -39.92 6.44 21.13
CA ALA A 465 -40.53 7.19 20.05
C ALA A 465 -40.08 8.66 20.11
N VAL A 466 -40.06 9.33 18.95
CA VAL A 466 -39.66 10.73 18.83
C VAL A 466 -40.86 11.59 18.42
N ASP A 467 -41.87 11.59 19.29
CA ASP A 467 -43.16 12.24 19.04
C ASP A 467 -43.02 13.74 18.75
N GLY A 468 -43.86 14.24 17.85
CA GLY A 468 -43.89 15.66 17.47
C GLY A 468 -42.78 16.14 16.52
N THR A 469 -41.88 15.27 16.03
CA THR A 469 -40.82 15.66 15.09
C THR A 469 -41.08 15.21 13.64
N LYS A 470 -40.69 16.04 12.67
CA LYS A 470 -40.73 15.73 11.23
C LYS A 470 -39.96 14.45 10.84
N TYR A 471 -39.07 13.95 11.70
CA TYR A 471 -38.27 12.76 11.43
C TYR A 471 -38.57 11.58 12.36
N LYS A 472 -39.72 11.63 13.07
CA LYS A 472 -40.19 10.58 13.98
C LYS A 472 -40.13 9.18 13.37
N ASP A 473 -40.65 9.05 12.16
CA ASP A 473 -40.94 7.77 11.51
C ASP A 473 -39.83 7.31 10.54
N TYR A 474 -38.66 7.95 10.61
CA TYR A 474 -37.46 7.58 9.85
C TYR A 474 -36.36 7.09 10.83
N PRO A 475 -36.38 5.80 11.23
CA PRO A 475 -35.41 5.24 12.17
C PRO A 475 -33.97 5.53 11.76
N GLY A 476 -33.15 6.01 12.70
CA GLY A 476 -31.78 6.39 12.41
C GLY A 476 -31.58 7.83 11.94
N VAL A 477 -32.62 8.66 11.81
CA VAL A 477 -32.43 10.13 11.72
C VAL A 477 -32.19 10.69 13.13
N PRO A 478 -31.10 11.45 13.38
CA PRO A 478 -30.82 12.00 14.70
C PRO A 478 -31.67 13.25 14.98
N SER A 479 -32.73 13.07 15.77
CA SER A 479 -33.74 14.10 16.06
C SER A 479 -33.33 15.16 17.09
N GLY A 480 -32.19 15.01 17.77
CA GLY A 480 -31.81 15.88 18.88
C GLY A 480 -32.63 15.69 20.16
N ILE A 481 -33.50 14.68 20.24
CA ILE A 481 -34.21 14.28 21.46
C ILE A 481 -33.46 13.10 22.13
N LEU A 482 -33.43 13.10 23.46
CA LEU A 482 -32.76 12.05 24.24
C LEU A 482 -33.50 10.70 24.05
N ASN A 483 -32.76 9.61 23.82
CA ASN A 483 -33.29 8.26 23.60
C ASN A 483 -34.09 8.03 22.29
N GLY A 484 -33.79 8.79 21.23
CA GLY A 484 -34.47 8.64 19.93
C GLY A 484 -34.27 7.29 19.21
N LEU A 485 -35.19 6.98 18.29
CA LEU A 485 -35.32 5.70 17.61
C LEU A 485 -34.12 5.35 16.70
N THR A 486 -33.27 4.44 17.15
CA THR A 486 -32.09 3.93 16.44
C THR A 486 -32.20 2.42 16.21
N SER A 487 -33.22 2.05 15.42
CA SER A 487 -33.49 0.68 14.98
C SER A 487 -33.23 0.56 13.48
N PHE A 488 -32.28 -0.30 13.09
CA PHE A 488 -31.85 -0.48 11.70
C PHE A 488 -32.36 -1.76 10.96
N PRO A 489 -33.34 -2.56 11.45
CA PRO A 489 -34.05 -3.52 10.60
C PRO A 489 -34.60 -2.88 9.32
N GLY A 490 -34.57 -3.63 8.22
CA GLY A 490 -34.96 -3.15 6.89
C GLY A 490 -33.96 -2.20 6.22
N TYR A 491 -32.88 -1.77 6.89
CA TYR A 491 -31.75 -1.15 6.17
C TYR A 491 -30.97 -2.20 5.39
N GLY A 492 -30.67 -1.91 4.12
CA GLY A 492 -29.73 -2.66 3.31
C GLY A 492 -28.29 -2.43 3.77
N VAL A 493 -27.47 -3.47 3.72
CA VAL A 493 -26.01 -3.36 3.84
C VAL A 493 -25.44 -2.75 2.55
N GLN A 494 -24.45 -1.88 2.67
CA GLN A 494 -23.84 -1.15 1.56
C GLN A 494 -22.31 -1.27 1.58
N GLU A 495 -21.66 -0.63 0.60
CA GLU A 495 -20.25 -0.78 0.24
C GLU A 495 -19.31 -0.58 1.44
N GLY A 496 -19.64 0.32 2.37
CA GLY A 496 -18.87 0.61 3.57
C GLY A 496 -18.67 -0.59 4.49
N LEU A 497 -19.65 -1.49 4.57
CA LEU A 497 -19.52 -2.73 5.33
C LEU A 497 -19.01 -3.89 4.46
N ILE A 498 -19.47 -3.97 3.20
CA ILE A 498 -19.06 -5.04 2.27
C ILE A 498 -17.56 -4.98 2.02
N LEU A 499 -17.00 -3.81 1.71
CA LEU A 499 -15.57 -3.65 1.45
C LEU A 499 -14.71 -3.87 2.71
N SER A 500 -15.25 -3.58 3.91
CA SER A 500 -14.59 -3.96 5.18
C SER A 500 -14.47 -5.48 5.33
N ILE A 501 -15.52 -6.23 4.96
CA ILE A 501 -15.53 -7.70 5.00
C ILE A 501 -14.64 -8.29 3.88
N VAL A 502 -14.70 -7.76 2.66
CA VAL A 502 -13.85 -8.19 1.53
C VAL A 502 -12.37 -7.93 1.81
N ALA A 503 -12.02 -6.79 2.42
CA ALA A 503 -10.67 -6.52 2.87
C ALA A 503 -10.21 -7.54 3.92
N TRP A 504 -11.07 -7.89 4.89
CA TRP A 504 -10.75 -8.93 5.87
C TRP A 504 -10.46 -10.29 5.22
N VAL A 505 -11.31 -10.76 4.29
CA VAL A 505 -11.09 -12.01 3.55
C VAL A 505 -9.80 -11.94 2.72
N THR A 506 -9.48 -10.78 2.15
CA THR A 506 -8.29 -10.57 1.30
C THR A 506 -7.00 -10.57 2.13
N VAL A 507 -6.96 -9.91 3.30
CA VAL A 507 -5.83 -10.01 4.24
C VAL A 507 -5.69 -11.43 4.79
N LEU A 508 -6.80 -12.15 5.01
CA LEU A 508 -6.77 -13.53 5.51
C LEU A 508 -6.15 -14.46 4.46
N GLY A 509 -6.63 -14.40 3.21
CA GLY A 509 -6.07 -15.15 2.09
C GLY A 509 -4.59 -14.83 1.87
N ALA A 510 -4.21 -13.55 1.87
CA ALA A 510 -2.81 -13.12 1.75
C ALA A 510 -1.94 -13.72 2.87
N THR A 511 -2.41 -13.65 4.12
CA THR A 511 -1.69 -14.15 5.30
C THR A 511 -1.52 -15.67 5.24
N VAL A 512 -2.58 -16.41 4.93
CA VAL A 512 -2.54 -17.87 4.77
C VAL A 512 -1.60 -18.28 3.64
N LEU A 513 -1.72 -17.70 2.45
CA LEU A 513 -0.82 -17.97 1.32
C LEU A 513 0.66 -17.70 1.63
N ASN A 514 0.94 -16.68 2.45
CA ASN A 514 2.29 -16.33 2.87
C ASN A 514 2.86 -17.30 3.94
N PHE A 515 2.02 -17.98 4.71
CA PHE A 515 2.40 -19.11 5.57
C PHE A 515 2.54 -20.43 4.80
N SER A 516 1.57 -20.77 3.93
CA SER A 516 1.47 -22.10 3.29
C SER A 516 2.62 -22.43 2.34
N VAL A 517 3.23 -21.43 1.70
CA VAL A 517 4.42 -21.66 0.85
C VAL A 517 5.68 -21.54 1.72
N PRO A 518 6.48 -22.60 1.92
CA PRO A 518 7.63 -22.60 2.83
C PRO A 518 8.77 -21.69 2.35
N TRP A 519 9.59 -21.23 3.28
CA TRP A 519 10.79 -20.45 2.97
C TRP A 519 11.90 -21.39 2.45
N PRO A 520 12.63 -21.05 1.37
CA PRO A 520 13.69 -21.92 0.86
C PRO A 520 14.79 -22.08 1.91
N THR A 521 14.93 -23.29 2.45
CA THR A 521 15.94 -23.60 3.47
C THR A 521 17.33 -23.18 3.00
N LYS A 522 18.16 -22.69 3.93
CA LYS A 522 19.57 -22.46 3.66
C LYS A 522 20.27 -23.83 3.67
N THR A 523 20.37 -24.40 2.47
CA THR A 523 21.49 -25.25 2.07
C THR A 523 22.68 -24.33 1.83
#